data_AF-A0AAJ3F342-F1
#
_entry.id   AF-A0AAJ3F342-F1
#
_cell.length_a   1.000
_cell.length_b   1.000
_cell.length_c   1.000
_cell.angle_alpha   90.00
_cell.angle_beta   90.00
_cell.angle_gamma   90.00
#
_symmetry.space_group_name_H-M   'P 1'
#
loop_
_entity.id
_entity.type
_entity.pdbx_description
1 polymer ?
#
loop_
_entity_poly.entity_id
_entity_poly.type
_entity_poly.pdbx_seq_one_letter_code
_entity_poly.pdbx_strand_id
1 'polypeptide(L)'
;MTDRPTDLLPVDAELVSIQSDIRAHFDWALAADARSAEALLAAVEETLVEAWTRPRRAATVADLRRRMVLRDTEVAILGAAVEAEEVLSVLERPILLVAADGAAGVLSTLPDSTAERAWSRLACIVSDGDGGEGTTAAVKRGIPVILHAHGDNMLDWGALLELATSMPNPSPLVLTHQTPDVIPGMHNPGGFSDGDRAACFARSLGVPAASITMLGSRTDLVGRWSGITDPETKMAKLQWMDKVLRTLNLEY
;
A
#
# COMPACT_ATOMS: atom_id res chain seq x y z
N MET A 1 -8.10 -8.95 -24.55
CA MET A 1 -8.01 -7.54 -24.12
C MET A 1 -6.54 -7.24 -23.96
N THR A 2 -6.03 -6.16 -24.57
CA THR A 2 -4.66 -5.70 -24.33
C THR A 2 -4.60 -5.01 -22.98
N ASP A 3 -3.71 -5.46 -22.10
CA ASP A 3 -3.50 -4.88 -20.77
C ASP A 3 -3.23 -3.38 -20.89
N ARG A 4 -3.99 -2.57 -20.15
CA ARG A 4 -3.77 -1.12 -20.18
C ARG A 4 -2.64 -0.76 -19.22
N PRO A 5 -1.87 0.29 -19.53
CA PRO A 5 -0.85 0.85 -18.64
C PRO A 5 -1.28 1.16 -17.19
N THR A 6 -2.59 1.28 -16.94
CA THR A 6 -3.21 1.57 -15.64
C THR A 6 -3.79 0.34 -14.96
N ASP A 7 -3.76 -0.83 -15.59
CA ASP A 7 -4.20 -2.07 -14.98
C ASP A 7 -3.03 -2.61 -14.13
N LEU A 8 -3.16 -2.52 -12.80
CA LEU A 8 -2.13 -2.98 -11.85
C LEU A 8 -2.18 -4.52 -11.74
N LEU A 9 -1.60 -5.19 -12.74
CA LEU A 9 -1.46 -6.64 -12.80
C LEU A 9 -0.21 -7.11 -12.05
N PRO A 10 -0.21 -8.33 -11.48
CA PRO A 10 0.96 -8.85 -10.80
C PRO A 10 2.09 -9.09 -11.82
N VAL A 11 3.34 -8.81 -11.43
CA VAL A 11 4.51 -9.05 -12.29
C VAL A 11 4.89 -10.54 -12.39
N ASP A 12 4.38 -11.34 -11.46
CA ASP A 12 4.47 -12.80 -11.43
C ASP A 12 3.17 -13.36 -10.85
N ALA A 13 2.61 -14.42 -11.45
CA ALA A 13 1.38 -15.04 -10.99
C ALA A 13 1.49 -15.62 -9.57
N GLU A 14 2.71 -15.98 -9.11
CA GLU A 14 2.96 -16.46 -7.76
C GLU A 14 2.56 -15.42 -6.69
N LEU A 15 2.66 -14.13 -7.00
CA LEU A 15 2.33 -13.03 -6.09
C LEU A 15 0.83 -12.97 -5.76
N VAL A 16 -0.02 -13.57 -6.59
CA VAL A 16 -1.46 -13.72 -6.35
C VAL A 16 -1.76 -15.10 -5.78
N SER A 17 -1.15 -16.18 -6.31
CA SER A 17 -1.43 -17.52 -5.81
C SER A 17 -1.03 -17.71 -4.34
N ILE A 18 0.04 -17.03 -3.91
CA ILE A 18 0.50 -17.05 -2.50
C ILE A 18 -0.57 -16.56 -1.52
N GLN A 19 -1.50 -15.71 -1.94
CA GLN A 19 -2.60 -15.24 -1.08
C GLN A 19 -3.48 -16.41 -0.63
N SER A 20 -3.66 -17.42 -1.49
CA SER A 20 -4.42 -18.62 -1.15
C SER A 20 -3.64 -19.54 -0.21
N ASP A 21 -2.32 -19.65 -0.40
CA ASP A 21 -1.44 -20.41 0.49
C ASP A 21 -1.44 -19.82 1.91
N ILE A 22 -1.37 -18.49 2.00
CA ILE A 22 -1.40 -17.76 3.27
C ILE A 22 -2.75 -17.96 3.97
N ARG A 23 -3.87 -17.77 3.25
CA ARG A 23 -5.19 -18.06 3.81
C ARG A 23 -5.31 -19.49 4.33
N ALA A 24 -4.83 -20.47 3.57
CA ALA A 24 -4.84 -21.86 3.98
C ALA A 24 -3.98 -22.12 5.23
N HIS A 25 -2.83 -21.44 5.34
CA HIS A 25 -1.94 -21.54 6.50
C HIS A 25 -2.59 -21.04 7.80
N PHE A 26 -3.33 -19.93 7.73
CA PHE A 26 -3.97 -19.31 8.90
C PHE A 26 -5.44 -19.70 9.09
N ASP A 27 -5.97 -20.61 8.27
CA ASP A 27 -7.39 -20.99 8.24
C ASP A 27 -8.34 -19.77 8.03
N TRP A 28 -7.90 -18.82 7.21
CA TRP A 28 -8.70 -17.65 6.85
C TRP A 28 -9.60 -17.90 5.65
N ALA A 29 -10.86 -17.48 5.75
CA ALA A 29 -11.85 -17.69 4.72
C ALA A 29 -11.72 -16.69 3.57
N LEU A 30 -11.57 -17.18 2.33
CA LEU A 30 -11.64 -16.36 1.11
C LEU A 30 -12.93 -15.52 1.04
N ALA A 31 -14.03 -16.03 1.58
CA ALA A 31 -15.30 -15.31 1.60
C ALA A 31 -15.25 -14.00 2.41
N ALA A 32 -14.35 -13.88 3.40
CA ALA A 32 -14.18 -12.63 4.13
C ALA A 32 -13.53 -11.55 3.25
N ASP A 33 -12.46 -11.90 2.54
CA ASP A 33 -11.80 -11.00 1.58
C ASP A 33 -12.74 -10.58 0.45
N ALA A 34 -13.51 -11.53 -0.10
CA ALA A 34 -14.49 -11.25 -1.15
C ALA A 34 -15.58 -10.27 -0.69
N ARG A 35 -16.15 -10.49 0.50
CA ARG A 35 -17.13 -9.55 1.09
C ARG A 35 -16.53 -8.17 1.33
N SER A 36 -15.30 -8.10 1.84
CA SER A 36 -14.64 -6.80 2.04
C SER A 36 -14.40 -6.08 0.71
N ALA A 37 -14.02 -6.81 -0.36
CA ALA A 37 -13.77 -6.20 -1.66
C ALA A 37 -15.05 -5.65 -2.30
N GLU A 38 -16.14 -6.43 -2.26
CA GLU A 38 -17.47 -6.00 -2.72
C GLU A 38 -17.98 -4.79 -1.93
N ALA A 39 -17.86 -4.83 -0.60
CA ALA A 39 -18.31 -3.75 0.28
C ALA A 39 -17.49 -2.47 0.08
N LEU A 40 -16.15 -2.56 -0.03
CA LEU A 40 -15.29 -1.41 -0.28
C LEU A 40 -15.61 -0.78 -1.64
N LEU A 41 -15.78 -1.60 -2.68
CA LEU A 41 -16.14 -1.11 -4.01
C LEU A 41 -17.51 -0.39 -4.00
N ALA A 42 -18.52 -1.00 -3.37
CA ALA A 42 -19.85 -0.40 -3.24
C ALA A 42 -19.78 0.92 -2.48
N ALA A 43 -19.12 0.94 -1.32
CA ALA A 43 -18.97 2.14 -0.49
C ALA A 43 -18.35 3.30 -1.26
N VAL A 44 -17.33 3.04 -2.08
CA VAL A 44 -16.65 4.06 -2.90
C VAL A 44 -17.52 4.52 -4.08
N GLU A 45 -18.18 3.59 -4.77
CA GLU A 45 -18.98 3.89 -5.97
C GLU A 45 -20.33 4.53 -5.69
N GLU A 46 -20.86 4.37 -4.47
CA GLU A 46 -22.07 5.04 -4.00
C GLU A 46 -21.83 6.49 -3.54
N THR A 47 -20.56 6.90 -3.35
CA THR A 47 -20.24 8.28 -2.97
C THR A 47 -20.40 9.27 -4.13
N LEU A 48 -20.60 10.55 -3.79
CA LEU A 48 -20.56 11.66 -4.75
C LEU A 48 -19.15 12.29 -4.90
N VAL A 49 -18.11 11.65 -4.35
CA VAL A 49 -16.75 12.19 -4.38
C VAL A 49 -16.17 12.02 -5.78
N GLU A 50 -16.06 13.12 -6.53
CA GLU A 50 -15.60 13.09 -7.93
C GLU A 50 -14.23 12.38 -8.07
N ALA A 51 -13.30 12.67 -7.15
CA ALA A 51 -11.96 12.10 -7.11
C ALA A 51 -11.92 10.56 -7.00
N TRP A 52 -13.03 9.94 -6.59
CA TRP A 52 -13.12 8.50 -6.37
C TRP A 52 -13.81 7.75 -7.52
N THR A 53 -14.31 8.46 -8.54
CA THR A 53 -14.88 7.84 -9.74
C THR A 53 -13.86 6.97 -10.47
N ARG A 54 -14.30 5.91 -11.15
CA ARG A 54 -13.41 4.99 -11.90
C ARG A 54 -12.39 5.71 -12.80
N PRO A 55 -12.76 6.74 -13.60
CA PRO A 55 -11.79 7.47 -14.42
C PRO A 55 -10.73 8.21 -13.59
N ARG A 56 -11.10 8.76 -12.43
CA ARG A 56 -10.16 9.45 -11.55
C ARG A 56 -9.22 8.47 -10.84
N ARG A 57 -9.70 7.31 -10.41
CA ARG A 57 -8.83 6.22 -9.88
C ARG A 57 -7.80 5.77 -10.93
N ALA A 58 -8.22 5.58 -12.18
CA ALA A 58 -7.30 5.27 -13.27
C ALA A 58 -6.31 6.40 -13.56
N ALA A 59 -6.73 7.67 -13.48
CA ALA A 59 -5.85 8.82 -13.60
C ALA A 59 -4.82 8.88 -12.46
N THR A 60 -5.20 8.54 -11.23
CA THR A 60 -4.26 8.42 -10.10
C THR A 60 -3.16 7.41 -10.38
N VAL A 61 -3.51 6.22 -10.90
CA VAL A 61 -2.50 5.23 -11.32
C VAL A 61 -1.58 5.78 -12.42
N ALA A 62 -2.15 6.44 -13.43
CA ALA A 62 -1.37 7.03 -14.53
C ALA A 62 -0.41 8.14 -14.04
N ASP A 63 -0.84 8.96 -13.08
CA ASP A 63 -0.02 10.02 -12.49
C ASP A 63 1.11 9.47 -11.61
N LEU A 64 0.83 8.45 -10.80
CA LEU A 64 1.85 7.72 -10.05
C LEU A 64 2.88 7.09 -10.98
N ARG A 65 2.43 6.42 -12.05
CA ARG A 65 3.32 5.86 -13.07
C ARG A 65 4.19 6.93 -13.73
N ARG A 66 3.63 8.10 -14.05
CA ARG A 66 4.41 9.21 -14.62
C ARG A 66 5.50 9.71 -13.66
N ARG A 67 5.22 9.75 -12.35
CA ARG A 67 6.16 10.21 -11.33
C ARG A 67 7.26 9.19 -11.02
N MET A 68 6.89 7.91 -10.94
CA MET A 68 7.73 6.84 -10.40
C MET A 68 8.42 5.98 -11.48
N VAL A 69 7.94 6.00 -12.73
CA VAL A 69 8.43 5.09 -13.79
C VAL A 69 8.95 5.84 -15.00
N LEU A 70 8.24 6.89 -15.45
CA LEU A 70 8.62 7.64 -16.65
C LEU A 70 9.72 8.68 -16.41
N ARG A 71 10.27 8.71 -15.19
CA ARG A 71 11.39 9.54 -14.76
C ARG A 71 12.42 8.62 -14.13
N ASP A 72 13.69 8.98 -14.25
CA ASP A 72 14.77 8.28 -13.55
C ASP A 72 14.71 8.65 -12.05
N THR A 73 13.80 8.00 -11.33
CA THR A 73 13.46 8.29 -9.94
C THR A 73 13.54 7.01 -9.14
N GLU A 74 14.38 7.00 -8.10
CA GLU A 74 14.38 5.93 -7.12
C GLU A 74 13.11 5.98 -6.25
N VAL A 75 12.70 4.82 -5.74
CA VAL A 75 11.56 4.68 -4.83
C VAL A 75 12.03 4.00 -3.55
N ALA A 76 11.79 4.61 -2.40
CA ALA A 76 11.93 3.95 -1.10
C ALA A 76 10.56 3.51 -0.59
N ILE A 77 10.46 2.24 -0.19
CA ILE A 77 9.27 1.67 0.42
C ILE A 77 9.50 1.59 1.93
N LEU A 78 8.64 2.26 2.69
CA LEU A 78 8.71 2.33 4.15
C LEU A 78 7.89 1.20 4.74
N GLY A 79 8.55 0.22 5.33
CA GLY A 79 7.95 -0.88 6.09
C GLY A 79 7.73 -0.53 7.56
N ALA A 80 7.05 -1.43 8.28
CA ALA A 80 6.60 -1.16 9.65
C ALA A 80 7.72 -0.95 10.68
N ALA A 81 8.96 -1.39 10.40
CA ALA A 81 10.11 -1.20 11.29
C ALA A 81 10.99 -0.01 10.90
N VAL A 82 10.49 0.89 10.04
CA VAL A 82 11.26 2.04 9.55
C VAL A 82 11.57 3.01 10.68
N GLU A 83 12.83 3.45 10.72
CA GLU A 83 13.31 4.45 11.66
C GLU A 83 13.61 5.80 10.97
N ALA A 84 13.59 6.87 11.76
CA ALA A 84 13.83 8.23 11.28
C ALA A 84 15.16 8.37 10.54
N GLU A 85 16.22 7.71 11.03
CA GLU A 85 17.56 7.76 10.43
C GLU A 85 17.58 7.18 9.01
N GLU A 86 16.87 6.07 8.76
CA GLU A 86 16.75 5.47 7.43
C GLU A 86 16.10 6.45 6.45
N VAL A 87 15.03 7.13 6.90
CA VAL A 87 14.33 8.13 6.09
C VAL A 87 15.22 9.36 5.84
N LEU A 88 15.94 9.84 6.86
CA LEU A 88 16.88 10.95 6.71
C LEU A 88 17.95 10.65 5.66
N SER A 89 18.55 9.45 5.70
CA SER A 89 19.56 9.03 4.73
C SER A 89 19.04 9.04 3.30
N VAL A 90 17.86 8.43 3.04
CA VAL A 90 17.35 8.40 1.66
C VAL A 90 16.88 9.77 1.15
N LEU A 91 16.50 10.69 2.04
CA LEU A 91 16.09 12.04 1.67
C LEU A 91 17.24 12.93 1.17
N GLU A 92 18.50 12.50 1.30
CA GLU A 92 19.67 13.21 0.75
C GLU A 92 19.70 13.23 -0.79
N ARG A 93 18.97 12.32 -1.42
CA ARG A 93 18.85 12.15 -2.88
C ARG A 93 17.41 12.38 -3.38
N PRO A 94 17.19 12.63 -4.68
CA PRO A 94 15.86 12.82 -5.24
C PRO A 94 15.09 11.49 -5.34
N ILE A 95 14.55 11.04 -4.20
CA ILE A 95 13.79 9.80 -4.07
C ILE A 95 12.29 10.09 -3.81
N LEU A 96 11.41 9.20 -4.28
CA LEU A 96 10.01 9.17 -3.87
C LEU A 96 9.78 8.12 -2.80
N LEU A 97 8.87 8.41 -1.87
CA LEU A 97 8.51 7.48 -0.79
C LEU A 97 7.17 6.81 -1.09
N VAL A 98 7.05 5.54 -0.75
CA VAL A 98 5.78 4.80 -0.64
C VAL A 98 5.73 4.23 0.76
N ALA A 99 4.71 4.55 1.55
CA ALA A 99 4.60 4.01 2.90
C ALA A 99 3.60 2.86 2.97
N ALA A 100 3.99 1.77 3.62
CA ALA A 100 3.10 0.70 4.01
C ALA A 100 2.37 1.10 5.29
N ASP A 101 1.09 1.44 5.14
CA ASP A 101 0.14 1.68 6.21
C ASP A 101 0.70 2.64 7.28
N GLY A 102 0.79 2.21 8.54
CA GLY A 102 1.25 3.04 9.66
C GLY A 102 2.67 3.56 9.54
N ALA A 103 3.50 2.99 8.65
CA ALA A 103 4.88 3.42 8.44
C ALA A 103 5.00 4.90 8.02
N ALA A 104 3.93 5.49 7.45
CA ALA A 104 3.87 6.92 7.18
C ALA A 104 4.07 7.79 8.44
N GLY A 105 3.77 7.25 9.62
CA GLY A 105 3.93 7.94 10.91
C GLY A 105 5.38 8.35 11.20
N VAL A 106 6.38 7.66 10.63
CA VAL A 106 7.79 8.01 10.80
C VAL A 106 8.11 9.42 10.32
N LEU A 107 7.40 9.89 9.30
CA LEU A 107 7.62 11.21 8.70
C LEU A 107 7.29 12.33 9.70
N SER A 108 6.32 12.11 10.59
CA SER A 108 5.93 13.04 11.65
C SER A 108 6.93 13.09 12.81
N THR A 109 7.90 12.16 12.85
CA THR A 109 8.94 12.13 13.89
C THR A 109 10.23 12.84 13.47
N LEU A 110 10.30 13.29 12.21
CA LEU A 110 11.41 14.04 11.66
C LEU A 110 11.36 15.51 12.11
N PRO A 111 12.50 16.23 12.10
CA PRO A 111 12.50 17.68 12.32
C PRO A 111 11.63 18.42 11.30
N ASP A 112 10.90 19.47 11.70
CA ASP A 112 9.83 20.13 10.91
C ASP A 112 10.15 20.36 9.42
N SER A 113 11.28 20.99 9.11
CA SER A 113 11.66 21.27 7.71
C SER A 113 11.93 20.00 6.90
N THR A 114 12.38 18.94 7.57
CA THR A 114 12.63 17.63 6.97
C THR A 114 11.36 16.80 6.87
N ALA A 115 10.46 16.89 7.86
CA ALA A 115 9.13 16.29 7.81
C ALA A 115 8.33 16.82 6.61
N GLU A 116 8.26 18.14 6.41
CA GLU A 116 7.57 18.72 5.26
C GLU A 116 8.17 18.26 3.91
N ARG A 117 9.50 18.21 3.83
CA ARG A 117 10.18 17.64 2.66
C ARG A 117 9.83 16.17 2.44
N ALA A 118 9.78 15.37 3.50
CA ALA A 118 9.45 13.96 3.42
C ALA A 118 8.00 13.73 2.98
N TRP A 119 7.05 14.45 3.59
CA TRP A 119 5.63 14.43 3.21
C TRP A 119 5.43 14.84 1.74
N SER A 120 6.16 15.85 1.25
CA SER A 120 6.08 16.25 -0.16
C SER A 120 6.60 15.19 -1.15
N ARG A 121 7.48 14.29 -0.67
CA ARG A 121 8.05 13.19 -1.45
C ARG A 121 7.28 11.87 -1.30
N LEU A 122 6.32 11.80 -0.37
CA LEU A 122 5.42 10.66 -0.24
C LEU A 122 4.48 10.63 -1.46
N ALA A 123 4.69 9.64 -2.33
CA ALA A 123 3.93 9.49 -3.57
C ALA A 123 2.53 8.92 -3.28
N CYS A 124 2.46 7.92 -2.41
CA CYS A 124 1.23 7.29 -1.95
C CYS A 124 1.48 6.49 -0.67
N ILE A 125 0.38 6.08 -0.02
CA ILE A 125 0.39 5.04 1.00
C ILE A 125 -0.33 3.79 0.48
N VAL A 126 0.04 2.61 0.97
CA VAL A 126 -0.65 1.32 0.73
C VAL A 126 -1.17 0.83 2.07
N SER A 127 -2.48 0.69 2.23
CA SER A 127 -3.09 0.51 3.57
C SER A 127 -4.44 -0.22 3.46
N ASP A 128 -4.82 -0.97 4.49
CA ASP A 128 -6.17 -1.50 4.75
C ASP A 128 -6.99 -0.59 5.68
N GLY A 129 -6.41 0.54 6.09
CA GLY A 129 -7.03 1.55 6.94
C GLY A 129 -6.61 1.51 8.41
N ASP A 130 -5.84 0.52 8.87
CA ASP A 130 -5.58 0.32 10.31
C ASP A 130 -4.31 1.01 10.86
N GLY A 131 -3.51 1.67 10.01
CA GLY A 131 -2.23 2.30 10.37
C GLY A 131 -2.25 3.56 11.24
N GLY A 132 -3.38 3.83 11.90
CA GLY A 132 -3.50 4.84 12.94
C GLY A 132 -3.10 6.26 12.49
N GLU A 133 -2.28 6.94 13.31
CA GLU A 133 -1.93 8.34 13.09
C GLU A 133 -1.14 8.58 11.80
N GLY A 134 -0.33 7.62 11.36
CA GLY A 134 0.44 7.72 10.12
C GLY A 134 -0.47 7.78 8.90
N THR A 135 -1.37 6.80 8.79
CA THR A 135 -2.39 6.73 7.73
C THR A 135 -3.34 7.93 7.79
N THR A 136 -3.77 8.34 8.99
CA THR A 136 -4.58 9.55 9.21
C THR A 136 -3.88 10.82 8.72
N ALA A 137 -2.60 10.98 9.03
CA ALA A 137 -1.80 12.14 8.65
C ALA A 137 -1.60 12.24 7.12
N ALA A 138 -1.45 11.10 6.45
CA ALA A 138 -1.37 11.03 4.99
C ALA A 138 -2.70 11.43 4.34
N VAL A 139 -3.83 10.90 4.82
CA VAL A 139 -5.16 11.23 4.29
C VAL A 139 -5.50 12.71 4.47
N LYS A 140 -5.20 13.29 5.63
CA LYS A 140 -5.41 14.73 5.89
C LYS A 140 -4.59 15.63 4.96
N ARG A 141 -3.48 15.13 4.43
CA ARG A 141 -2.60 15.82 3.48
C ARG A 141 -3.00 15.60 2.01
N GLY A 142 -4.03 14.82 1.72
CA GLY A 142 -4.46 14.53 0.36
C GLY A 142 -3.54 13.55 -0.39
N ILE A 143 -2.71 12.78 0.35
CA ILE A 143 -1.80 11.80 -0.25
C ILE A 143 -2.64 10.65 -0.84
N PRO A 144 -2.37 10.21 -2.09
CA PRO A 144 -3.08 9.08 -2.67
C PRO A 144 -2.98 7.81 -1.80
N VAL A 145 -4.11 7.12 -1.65
CA VAL A 145 -4.22 5.86 -0.91
C VAL A 145 -4.45 4.72 -1.89
N ILE A 146 -3.54 3.77 -1.93
CA ILE A 146 -3.75 2.45 -2.51
C ILE A 146 -4.46 1.62 -1.44
N LEU A 147 -5.78 1.75 -1.39
CA LEU A 147 -6.62 1.17 -0.35
C LEU A 147 -6.93 -0.28 -0.72
N HIS A 148 -6.61 -1.21 0.16
CA HIS A 148 -6.83 -2.62 -0.10
C HIS A 148 -7.92 -3.19 0.81
N ALA A 149 -8.83 -3.97 0.21
CA ALA A 149 -9.85 -4.67 0.97
C ALA A 149 -9.26 -5.89 1.68
N HIS A 150 -9.42 -5.94 3.00
CA HIS A 150 -8.97 -7.03 3.86
C HIS A 150 -10.13 -7.49 4.75
N GLY A 151 -10.32 -8.81 4.90
CA GLY A 151 -11.54 -9.41 5.47
C GLY A 151 -11.87 -9.05 6.93
N ASP A 152 -10.90 -8.61 7.72
CA ASP A 152 -11.00 -8.22 9.13
C ASP A 152 -10.92 -6.69 9.37
N ASN A 153 -10.53 -5.90 8.36
CA ASN A 153 -10.34 -4.44 8.49
C ASN A 153 -11.50 -3.60 7.90
N MET A 154 -12.70 -4.17 7.78
CA MET A 154 -13.86 -3.46 7.22
C MET A 154 -14.24 -2.19 7.98
N LEU A 155 -14.05 -2.20 9.30
CA LEU A 155 -14.29 -1.01 10.13
C LEU A 155 -13.20 0.05 9.89
N ASP A 156 -11.94 -0.36 9.74
CA ASP A 156 -10.80 0.54 9.62
C ASP A 156 -10.77 1.26 8.27
N TRP A 157 -10.89 0.55 7.13
CA TRP A 157 -11.01 1.25 5.85
C TRP A 157 -12.31 2.07 5.78
N GLY A 158 -13.39 1.65 6.45
CA GLY A 158 -14.62 2.42 6.54
C GLY A 158 -14.40 3.77 7.22
N ALA A 159 -13.77 3.77 8.39
CA ALA A 159 -13.38 4.97 9.12
C ALA A 159 -12.41 5.84 8.32
N LEU A 160 -11.50 5.24 7.54
CA LEU A 160 -10.60 5.96 6.65
C LEU A 160 -11.36 6.71 5.54
N LEU A 161 -12.36 6.07 4.92
CA LEU A 161 -13.21 6.71 3.91
C LEU A 161 -14.02 7.86 4.53
N GLU A 162 -14.60 7.67 5.72
CA GLU A 162 -15.29 8.74 6.44
C GLU A 162 -14.37 9.93 6.71
N LEU A 163 -13.15 9.68 7.21
CA LEU A 163 -12.15 10.72 7.40
C LEU A 163 -11.84 11.43 6.07
N ALA A 164 -11.57 10.68 5.00
CA ALA A 164 -11.21 11.24 3.71
C ALA A 164 -12.34 12.10 3.11
N THR A 165 -13.60 11.68 3.24
CA THR A 165 -14.77 12.47 2.78
C THR A 165 -15.00 13.73 3.61
N SER A 166 -14.57 13.75 4.87
CA SER A 166 -14.63 14.96 5.72
C SER A 166 -13.60 16.03 5.35
N MET A 167 -12.58 15.68 4.56
CA MET A 167 -11.55 16.63 4.11
C MET A 167 -12.07 17.50 2.95
N PRO A 168 -11.67 18.79 2.87
CA PRO A 168 -12.07 19.66 1.75
C PRO A 168 -11.63 19.13 0.38
N ASN A 169 -10.50 18.43 0.35
CA ASN A 169 -9.97 17.73 -0.83
C ASN A 169 -9.74 16.26 -0.43
N PRO A 170 -10.71 15.36 -0.66
CA PRO A 170 -10.57 13.96 -0.35
C PRO A 170 -9.35 13.35 -1.05
N SER A 171 -8.60 12.53 -0.32
CA SER A 171 -7.43 11.84 -0.87
C SER A 171 -7.83 10.97 -2.07
N PRO A 172 -7.06 10.98 -3.18
CA PRO A 172 -7.31 10.08 -4.31
C PRO A 172 -7.19 8.62 -3.88
N LEU A 173 -8.00 7.75 -4.49
CA LEU A 173 -8.01 6.32 -4.18
C LEU A 173 -7.64 5.46 -5.39
N VAL A 174 -6.93 4.37 -5.12
CA VAL A 174 -6.82 3.21 -6.00
C VAL A 174 -7.25 2.00 -5.18
N LEU A 175 -8.24 1.24 -5.66
CA LEU A 175 -8.79 0.11 -4.92
C LEU A 175 -8.05 -1.16 -5.30
N THR A 176 -7.61 -1.91 -4.29
CA THR A 176 -6.98 -3.22 -4.47
C THR A 176 -7.63 -4.29 -3.60
N HIS A 177 -7.44 -5.56 -3.93
CA HIS A 177 -8.01 -6.70 -3.22
C HIS A 177 -7.07 -7.91 -3.27
N GLN A 178 -7.43 -8.98 -2.58
CA GLN A 178 -6.64 -10.21 -2.49
C GLN A 178 -7.41 -11.49 -2.84
N THR A 179 -8.39 -11.38 -3.74
CA THR A 179 -9.19 -12.51 -4.23
C THR A 179 -8.67 -13.01 -5.59
N PRO A 180 -8.89 -14.29 -5.94
CA PRO A 180 -8.45 -14.84 -7.23
C PRO A 180 -9.27 -14.33 -8.42
N ASP A 181 -10.50 -13.86 -8.17
CA ASP A 181 -11.40 -13.38 -9.21
C ASP A 181 -11.12 -11.93 -9.60
N VAL A 182 -11.32 -11.59 -10.88
CA VAL A 182 -11.22 -10.21 -11.35
C VAL A 182 -12.45 -9.42 -10.90
N ILE A 183 -12.23 -8.34 -10.17
CA ILE A 183 -13.29 -7.42 -9.72
C ILE A 183 -13.20 -6.11 -10.52
N PRO A 184 -14.17 -5.82 -11.42
CA PRO A 184 -14.14 -4.60 -12.23
C PRO A 184 -14.12 -3.33 -11.39
N GLY A 185 -13.05 -2.53 -11.51
CA GLY A 185 -12.86 -1.30 -10.76
C GLY A 185 -11.90 -1.41 -9.58
N MET A 186 -11.34 -2.59 -9.35
CA MET A 186 -10.26 -2.87 -8.40
C MET A 186 -9.09 -3.59 -9.10
N HIS A 187 -7.96 -3.72 -8.42
CA HIS A 187 -6.77 -4.42 -8.90
C HIS A 187 -6.23 -5.42 -7.88
N ASN A 188 -5.48 -6.42 -8.33
CA ASN A 188 -4.73 -7.32 -7.45
C ASN A 188 -3.27 -7.41 -7.95
N PRO A 189 -2.37 -6.52 -7.49
CA PRO A 189 -0.96 -6.56 -7.87
C PRO A 189 -0.18 -7.69 -7.17
N GLY A 190 -0.81 -8.40 -6.23
CA GLY A 190 -0.20 -9.41 -5.38
C GLY A 190 0.17 -8.91 -3.99
N GLY A 191 0.79 -9.79 -3.20
CA GLY A 191 1.15 -9.54 -1.81
C GLY A 191 0.01 -9.84 -0.83
N PHE A 192 0.32 -9.82 0.46
CA PHE A 192 -0.58 -10.11 1.56
C PHE A 192 -0.52 -9.09 2.70
N SER A 193 0.68 -8.68 3.13
CA SER A 193 0.86 -7.64 4.16
C SER A 193 1.08 -6.26 3.53
N ASP A 194 0.81 -5.16 4.22
CA ASP A 194 0.99 -3.81 3.65
C ASP A 194 2.38 -3.57 3.05
N GLY A 195 3.43 -4.10 3.70
CA GLY A 195 4.81 -3.97 3.25
C GLY A 195 5.07 -4.64 1.91
N ASP A 196 4.71 -5.92 1.79
CA ASP A 196 4.88 -6.65 0.54
C ASP A 196 3.87 -6.21 -0.55
N ARG A 197 2.69 -5.72 -0.17
CA ARG A 197 1.72 -5.11 -1.09
C ARG A 197 2.24 -3.81 -1.66
N ALA A 198 2.92 -2.99 -0.86
CA ALA A 198 3.58 -1.78 -1.35
C ALA A 198 4.65 -2.11 -2.39
N ALA A 199 5.42 -3.18 -2.16
CA ALA A 199 6.40 -3.68 -3.13
C ALA A 199 5.73 -4.23 -4.40
N CYS A 200 4.69 -5.06 -4.27
CA CYS A 200 3.92 -5.58 -5.39
C CYS A 200 3.30 -4.45 -6.22
N PHE A 201 2.72 -3.45 -5.56
CA PHE A 201 2.17 -2.25 -6.19
C PHE A 201 3.24 -1.50 -7.00
N ALA A 202 4.39 -1.19 -6.39
CA ALA A 202 5.47 -0.47 -7.08
C ALA A 202 5.98 -1.24 -8.31
N ARG A 203 6.16 -2.56 -8.18
CA ARG A 203 6.59 -3.43 -9.28
C ARG A 203 5.52 -3.53 -10.38
N SER A 204 4.26 -3.68 -10.01
CA SER A 204 3.10 -3.69 -10.91
C SER A 204 2.93 -2.37 -11.68
N LEU A 205 3.21 -1.24 -11.04
CA LEU A 205 3.22 0.08 -11.67
C LEU A 205 4.31 0.20 -12.76
N GLY A 206 5.37 -0.61 -12.66
CA GLY A 206 6.48 -0.69 -13.59
C GLY A 206 7.81 -0.18 -13.02
N VAL A 207 7.92 0.10 -11.72
CA VAL A 207 9.19 0.53 -11.11
C VAL A 207 10.19 -0.63 -11.15
N PRO A 208 11.39 -0.49 -11.73
CA PRO A 208 12.41 -1.55 -11.75
C PRO A 208 12.83 -1.96 -10.34
N ALA A 209 13.07 -3.26 -10.12
CA ALA A 209 13.51 -3.77 -8.80
C ALA A 209 14.79 -3.06 -8.31
N ALA A 210 15.74 -2.82 -9.21
CA ALA A 210 16.99 -2.10 -8.92
C ALA A 210 16.81 -0.63 -8.53
N SER A 211 15.62 -0.05 -8.75
CA SER A 211 15.28 1.32 -8.38
C SER A 211 14.45 1.39 -7.08
N ILE A 212 14.21 0.24 -6.44
CA ILE A 212 13.45 0.15 -5.19
C ILE A 212 14.43 -0.10 -4.04
N THR A 213 14.32 0.70 -2.99
CA THR A 213 14.98 0.46 -1.71
C THR A 213 13.92 0.15 -0.65
N MET A 214 14.04 -0.97 0.03
CA MET A 214 13.17 -1.31 1.16
C MET A 214 13.78 -0.73 2.45
N LEU A 215 12.99 0.00 3.23
CA LEU A 215 13.39 0.54 4.54
C LEU A 215 12.52 -0.06 5.63
N GLY A 216 13.10 -0.47 6.76
CA GLY A 216 12.31 -1.03 7.86
C GLY A 216 11.47 -2.26 7.52
N SER A 217 11.80 -2.99 6.45
CA SER A 217 11.14 -4.23 6.04
C SER A 217 11.91 -5.39 6.63
N ARG A 218 11.47 -5.87 7.79
CA ARG A 218 12.24 -6.84 8.57
C ARG A 218 11.48 -8.12 8.85
N THR A 219 12.19 -9.23 8.83
CA THR A 219 11.65 -10.57 9.07
C THR A 219 11.94 -11.09 10.47
N ASP A 220 12.82 -10.41 11.22
CA ASP A 220 13.30 -10.82 12.54
C ASP A 220 12.60 -10.12 13.69
N LEU A 221 11.88 -9.01 13.44
CA LEU A 221 11.08 -8.34 14.47
C LEU A 221 9.86 -7.58 13.97
N VAL A 222 8.94 -7.37 14.90
CA VAL A 222 7.71 -6.58 14.69
C VAL A 222 8.03 -5.09 14.84
N GLY A 223 7.91 -4.35 13.73
CA GLY A 223 8.19 -2.93 13.70
C GLY A 223 7.20 -2.09 14.51
N ARG A 224 7.67 -0.93 15.02
CA ARG A 224 6.89 0.02 15.84
C ARG A 224 5.63 0.56 15.16
N TRP A 225 5.58 0.52 13.84
CA TRP A 225 4.45 1.00 13.04
C TRP A 225 3.51 -0.12 12.60
N SER A 226 3.68 -1.33 13.15
CA SER A 226 2.70 -2.41 12.98
C SER A 226 1.45 -2.12 13.79
N GLY A 227 0.27 -2.40 13.22
CA GLY A 227 -0.97 -2.54 13.97
C GLY A 227 -0.89 -3.61 15.08
N ILE A 228 -1.90 -3.62 15.96
CA ILE A 228 -1.99 -4.55 17.09
C ILE A 228 -2.27 -5.96 16.53
N THR A 229 -1.37 -6.90 16.78
CA THR A 229 -1.56 -8.30 16.34
C THR A 229 -0.89 -9.25 17.30
N ASP A 230 -1.38 -10.49 17.33
CA ASP A 230 -0.72 -11.62 17.98
C ASP A 230 0.73 -11.80 17.44
N PRO A 231 1.76 -11.86 18.30
CA PRO A 231 3.16 -11.95 17.88
C PRO A 231 3.51 -13.18 17.04
N GLU A 232 2.91 -14.34 17.32
CA GLU A 232 3.18 -15.58 16.56
C GLU A 232 2.65 -15.48 15.14
N THR A 233 1.40 -15.04 15.02
CA THR A 233 0.75 -14.75 13.73
C THR A 233 1.56 -13.74 12.92
N LYS A 234 2.06 -12.68 13.58
CA LYS A 234 2.87 -11.65 12.92
C LYS A 234 4.19 -12.23 12.41
N MET A 235 4.88 -13.05 13.19
CA MET A 235 6.15 -13.65 12.77
C MET A 235 5.97 -14.59 11.57
N ALA A 236 4.89 -15.39 11.56
CA ALA A 236 4.56 -16.21 10.40
C ALA A 236 4.25 -15.35 9.16
N LYS A 237 3.48 -14.25 9.30
CA LYS A 237 3.25 -13.29 8.21
C LYS A 237 4.55 -12.71 7.64
N LEU A 238 5.56 -12.46 8.48
CA LEU A 238 6.87 -11.96 8.03
C LEU A 238 7.65 -12.98 7.17
N GLN A 239 7.50 -14.28 7.43
CA GLN A 239 8.07 -15.32 6.57
C GLN A 239 7.39 -15.37 5.19
N TRP A 240 6.09 -15.11 5.14
CA TRP A 240 5.38 -14.97 3.87
C TRP A 240 5.81 -13.72 3.10
N MET A 241 6.01 -12.60 3.81
CA MET A 241 6.58 -11.37 3.25
C MET A 241 7.95 -11.64 2.60
N ASP A 242 8.84 -12.39 3.26
CA ASP A 242 10.14 -12.81 2.71
C ASP A 242 9.98 -13.50 1.35
N LYS A 243 9.05 -14.46 1.26
CA LYS A 243 8.77 -15.17 0.00
C LYS A 243 8.31 -14.19 -1.09
N VAL A 244 7.40 -13.27 -0.80
CA VAL A 244 6.92 -12.27 -1.77
C VAL A 244 8.06 -11.38 -2.26
N LEU A 245 8.87 -10.82 -1.35
CA LEU A 245 9.95 -9.91 -1.70
C LEU A 245 11.05 -10.61 -2.54
N ARG A 246 11.33 -11.89 -2.27
CA ARG A 246 12.22 -12.72 -3.10
C ARG A 246 11.66 -12.94 -4.50
N THR A 247 10.37 -13.26 -4.65
CA THR A 247 9.72 -13.38 -5.97
C THR A 247 9.83 -12.06 -6.75
N LEU A 248 9.81 -10.91 -6.07
CA LEU A 248 10.00 -9.59 -6.68
C LEU A 248 11.47 -9.24 -7.02
N ASN A 249 12.43 -10.06 -6.61
CA ASN A 249 13.88 -9.80 -6.66
C ASN A 249 14.27 -8.50 -5.93
N LEU A 250 13.72 -8.28 -4.73
CA LEU A 250 14.04 -7.13 -3.89
C LEU A 250 14.95 -7.52 -2.73
N GLU A 251 15.94 -6.65 -2.47
CA GLU A 251 16.77 -6.69 -1.26
C GLU A 251 16.12 -5.84 -0.16
N TYR A 252 16.16 -6.32 1.08
CA TYR A 252 15.55 -5.68 2.26
C TYR A 252 16.27 -6.05 3.55
#